data_AF-J9W5J4-F1
#
_entry.id   AF-J9W5J4-F1
#
_cell.length_a   1.000
_cell.length_b   1.000
_cell.length_c   1.000
_cell.angle_alpha   90.00
_cell.angle_beta   90.00
_cell.angle_gamma   90.00
#
_symmetry.space_group_name_H-M   'P 1'
#
loop_
_entity.id
_entity.type
_entity.pdbx_description
1 polymer ?
#
loop_
_entity_poly.entity_id
_entity_poly.type
_entity_poly.pdbx_seq_one_letter_code
_entity_poly.pdbx_strand_id
1 'polypeptide(L)'
;MTLRVLPEGLAATSAAVEAITAQLAAAHAAAAPVVSAVVPPAADPVSLGAAAVFSGRGSQHTAAAAKGVEVLGRAGLGVSLAGVGYAAQDAADAATYLGAGG
;
A
#
# COMPACT_ATOMS: atom_id res chain seq x y z
N MET A 1 -18.46 -23.25 7.54
CA MET A 1 -17.14 -22.71 7.93
C MET A 1 -17.35 -21.73 9.06
N THR A 2 -16.51 -21.74 10.08
CA THR A 2 -16.50 -20.73 11.16
C THR A 2 -15.28 -19.83 10.98
N LEU A 3 -15.47 -18.52 11.08
CA LEU A 3 -14.39 -17.52 10.95
C LEU A 3 -13.75 -17.29 12.32
N ARG A 4 -12.42 -17.28 12.37
CA ARG A 4 -11.64 -16.95 13.57
C ARG A 4 -10.90 -15.66 13.31
N VAL A 5 -11.43 -14.55 13.81
CA VAL A 5 -10.91 -13.21 13.56
C VAL A 5 -10.63 -12.51 14.88
N LEU A 6 -9.53 -11.77 14.94
CA LEU A 6 -9.17 -10.91 16.07
C LEU A 6 -9.19 -9.45 15.58
N PRO A 7 -10.20 -8.65 15.94
CA PRO A 7 -10.34 -7.27 15.45
C PRO A 7 -9.11 -6.40 15.72
N GLU A 8 -8.46 -6.57 16.87
CA GLU A 8 -7.25 -5.85 17.25
C GLU A 8 -6.07 -6.21 16.34
N GLY A 9 -5.98 -7.47 15.93
CA GLY A 9 -4.98 -7.95 14.97
C GLY A 9 -5.18 -7.34 13.59
N LEU A 10 -6.42 -7.14 13.16
CA LEU A 10 -6.74 -6.43 11.92
C LEU A 10 -6.39 -4.94 12.02
N ALA A 11 -6.69 -4.29 13.14
CA ALA A 11 -6.31 -2.89 13.36
C ALA A 11 -4.79 -2.70 13.32
N ALA A 12 -4.03 -3.56 14.03
CA ALA A 12 -2.57 -3.54 14.02
C ALA A 12 -1.99 -3.79 12.63
N THR A 13 -2.57 -4.72 11.87
CA THR A 13 -2.16 -5.02 10.50
C THR A 13 -2.41 -3.82 9.58
N SER A 14 -3.56 -3.16 9.70
CA SER A 14 -3.86 -1.95 8.93
C SER A 14 -2.85 -0.84 9.20
N ALA A 15 -2.52 -0.59 10.47
CA ALA A 15 -1.54 0.42 10.85
C ALA A 15 -0.14 0.10 10.30
N ALA A 16 0.26 -1.19 10.34
CA ALA A 16 1.53 -1.61 9.75
C ALA A 16 1.56 -1.41 8.23
N VAL A 17 0.47 -1.74 7.54
CA VAL A 17 0.33 -1.52 6.09
C VAL A 17 0.40 -0.03 5.74
N GLU A 18 -0.24 0.84 6.52
CA GLU A 18 -0.15 2.29 6.35
C GLU A 18 1.29 2.81 6.50
N ALA A 19 2.00 2.37 7.54
CA ALA A 19 3.40 2.75 7.76
C ALA A 19 4.32 2.30 6.62
N ILE A 20 4.17 1.06 6.14
CA ILE A 20 4.91 0.53 5.00
C ILE A 20 4.57 1.32 3.72
N THR A 21 3.29 1.64 3.51
CA THR A 21 2.83 2.44 2.36
C THR A 21 3.48 3.81 2.34
N ALA A 22 3.52 4.50 3.50
CA ALA A 22 4.15 5.81 3.64
C ALA A 22 5.67 5.74 3.38
N GLN A 23 6.34 4.72 3.92
CA GLN A 23 7.77 4.51 3.69
C GLN A 23 8.09 4.26 2.21
N LEU A 24 7.30 3.41 1.53
CA LEU A 24 7.46 3.14 0.11
C LEU A 24 7.19 4.39 -0.73
N ALA A 25 6.12 5.13 -0.44
CA ALA A 25 5.81 6.37 -1.14
C ALA A 25 6.95 7.39 -1.03
N ALA A 26 7.52 7.57 0.17
CA ALA A 26 8.65 8.46 0.38
C ALA A 26 9.91 7.99 -0.38
N ALA A 27 10.23 6.70 -0.33
CA ALA A 27 11.38 6.14 -1.03
C ALA A 27 11.26 6.30 -2.56
N HIS A 28 10.07 6.02 -3.11
CA HIS A 28 9.81 6.16 -4.54
C HIS A 28 9.83 7.63 -4.99
N ALA A 29 9.27 8.55 -4.18
CA ALA A 29 9.32 9.98 -4.47
C ALA A 29 10.77 10.51 -4.49
N ALA A 30 11.61 10.06 -3.55
CA ALA A 30 13.02 10.45 -3.50
C ALA A 30 13.83 9.91 -4.70
N ALA A 31 13.53 8.69 -5.15
CA ALA A 31 14.22 8.07 -6.27
C ALA A 31 13.73 8.55 -7.66
N ALA A 32 12.49 9.01 -7.76
CA ALA A 32 11.83 9.37 -9.02
C ALA A 32 12.65 10.31 -9.93
N PRO A 33 13.20 11.45 -9.47
CA PRO A 33 13.96 12.34 -10.35
C PRO A 33 15.27 11.71 -10.84
N VAL A 34 15.89 10.85 -10.04
CA VAL A 34 17.18 10.21 -10.38
C VAL A 34 17.01 9.16 -11.47
N VAL A 35 15.93 8.38 -11.40
CA VAL A 35 15.70 7.26 -12.33
C VAL A 35 15.00 7.68 -13.63
N SER A 36 14.23 8.77 -13.60
CA SER A 36 13.44 9.23 -14.76
C SER A 36 14.15 10.26 -15.64
N ALA A 37 15.26 10.84 -15.18
CA ALA A 37 16.01 11.87 -15.91
C ALA A 37 17.50 11.50 -16.00
N VAL A 38 17.81 10.43 -16.72
CA VAL A 38 19.20 9.97 -16.91
C VAL A 38 19.92 10.87 -17.90
N VAL A 39 21.02 11.48 -17.47
CA VAL A 39 21.87 12.32 -18.32
C VAL A 39 22.80 11.42 -19.15
N PRO A 40 22.89 11.61 -20.48
CA PRO A 40 23.80 10.84 -21.31
C PRO A 40 25.27 11.16 -20.99
N PRO A 41 26.16 10.15 -20.94
CA PRO A 41 27.58 10.36 -20.62
C PRO A 41 28.37 10.99 -21.78
N ALA A 42 27.89 10.87 -23.02
CA ALA A 42 28.49 11.43 -24.23
C ALA A 42 27.42 11.74 -25.30
N ALA A 43 27.80 12.46 -26.35
CA ALA A 43 26.92 12.89 -27.44
C ALA A 43 26.79 11.88 -28.58
N ASP A 44 27.40 10.70 -28.48
CA ASP A 44 27.26 9.66 -29.50
C ASP A 44 25.84 9.03 -29.47
N PRO A 45 25.37 8.46 -30.59
CA PRO A 45 24.02 7.92 -30.69
C PRO A 45 23.70 6.83 -29.66
N VAL A 46 24.68 6.04 -29.22
CA VAL A 46 24.48 4.96 -28.26
C VAL A 46 24.26 5.54 -26.87
N SER A 47 25.08 6.51 -26.46
CA SER A 47 24.92 7.22 -25.18
C SER A 47 23.58 7.94 -25.07
N LEU A 48 23.16 8.65 -26.12
CA LEU A 48 21.87 9.32 -26.17
C LEU A 48 20.70 8.31 -26.14
N GLY A 49 20.78 7.24 -26.93
CA GLY A 49 19.76 6.20 -26.97
C GLY A 49 19.61 5.46 -25.64
N ALA A 50 20.72 5.11 -24.99
CA ALA A 50 20.72 4.45 -23.69
C ALA A 50 20.08 5.33 -22.61
N ALA A 51 20.47 6.61 -22.52
CA ALA A 51 19.91 7.56 -21.57
C ALA A 51 18.40 7.72 -21.74
N ALA A 52 17.91 7.80 -22.99
CA ALA A 52 16.48 7.87 -23.29
C ALA A 52 15.73 6.61 -22.85
N VAL A 53 16.26 5.41 -23.13
CA VAL A 53 15.64 4.14 -22.73
C VAL A 53 15.60 3.99 -21.21
N PHE A 54 16.68 4.32 -20.50
CA PHE A 54 16.70 4.24 -19.05
C PHE A 54 15.75 5.25 -18.39
N SER A 55 15.69 6.48 -18.90
CA SER A 55 14.74 7.50 -18.44
C SER A 55 13.28 7.07 -18.64
N GLY A 56 12.98 6.49 -19.80
CA GLY A 56 11.66 5.93 -20.09
C GLY A 56 11.29 4.78 -19.15
N ARG A 57 12.23 3.85 -18.89
CA ARG A 57 12.03 2.75 -17.94
C ARG A 57 11.87 3.23 -16.51
N GLY A 58 12.66 4.21 -16.08
CA GLY A 58 12.52 4.84 -14.77
C GLY A 58 11.13 5.46 -14.60
N SER A 59 10.66 6.19 -15.62
CA SER A 59 9.31 6.78 -15.63
C SER A 59 8.21 5.73 -15.51
N GLN A 60 8.31 4.62 -16.26
CA GLN A 60 7.36 3.50 -16.16
C GLN A 60 7.39 2.85 -14.78
N HIS A 61 8.58 2.66 -14.20
CA HIS A 61 8.72 2.11 -12.85
C HIS A 61 8.11 3.02 -11.79
N THR A 62 8.35 4.34 -11.85
CA THR A 62 7.71 5.29 -10.93
C THR A 62 6.19 5.29 -11.02
N ALA A 63 5.63 5.15 -12.22
CA ALA A 63 4.18 5.02 -12.40
C ALA A 63 3.63 3.72 -11.80
N ALA A 64 4.33 2.60 -12.01
CA ALA A 64 3.98 1.31 -11.40
C ALA A 64 4.07 1.35 -9.87
N ALA A 65 5.10 2.00 -9.32
CA ALA A 65 5.29 2.19 -7.89
C ALA A 65 4.16 3.02 -7.27
N ALA A 66 3.76 4.12 -7.92
CA ALA A 66 2.63 4.94 -7.48
C ALA A 66 1.32 4.14 -7.42
N LYS A 67 1.07 3.31 -8.44
CA LYS A 67 -0.09 2.39 -8.44
C LYS A 67 -0.01 1.35 -7.32
N GLY A 68 1.18 0.83 -7.03
CA GLY A 68 1.41 -0.10 -5.92
C GLY A 68 1.07 0.52 -4.57
N VAL A 69 1.53 1.75 -4.32
CA VAL A 69 1.20 2.55 -3.12
C VAL A 69 -0.32 2.76 -2.99
N GLU A 70 -1.00 3.10 -4.09
CA GLU A 70 -2.46 3.28 -4.08
C GLU A 70 -3.21 1.98 -3.69
N VAL A 71 -2.82 0.85 -4.29
CA VAL A 71 -3.45 -0.46 -4.00
C VAL A 71 -3.18 -0.88 -2.55
N LEU A 72 -1.97 -0.65 -2.04
CA LEU A 72 -1.62 -0.98 -0.66
C LEU A 72 -2.39 -0.12 0.34
N GLY A 73 -2.55 1.18 0.06
CA GLY A 73 -3.40 2.07 0.86
C GLY A 73 -4.86 1.59 0.88
N ARG A 74 -5.41 1.21 -0.28
CA ARG A 74 -6.76 0.65 -0.37
C ARG A 74 -6.90 -0.66 0.41
N ALA A 75 -5.88 -1.52 0.37
CA ALA A 75 -5.87 -2.77 1.13
C ALA A 75 -5.84 -2.51 2.64
N GLY A 76 -5.01 -1.57 3.11
CA GLY A 76 -4.98 -1.15 4.52
C GLY A 76 -6.36 -0.68 5.01
N LEU A 77 -7.00 0.21 4.25
CA LEU A 77 -8.37 0.66 4.56
C LEU A 77 -9.38 -0.51 4.60
N GLY A 78 -9.29 -1.45 3.66
CA GLY A 78 -10.14 -2.64 3.65
C GLY A 78 -9.97 -3.50 4.90
N VAL A 79 -8.73 -3.68 5.36
CA VAL A 79 -8.42 -4.43 6.60
C VAL A 79 -8.95 -3.68 7.83
N SER A 80 -8.79 -2.35 7.89
CA SER A 80 -9.34 -1.52 8.97
C SER A 80 -10.87 -1.64 9.07
N LEU A 81 -11.56 -1.48 7.93
CA LEU A 81 -13.01 -1.59 7.85
C LEU A 81 -13.50 -2.99 8.24
N ALA A 82 -12.79 -4.04 7.83
CA ALA A 82 -13.08 -5.40 8.27
C ALA A 82 -12.92 -5.54 9.79
N GLY A 83 -11.86 -4.99 10.38
CA GLY A 83 -11.65 -4.97 11.83
C GLY A 83 -12.80 -4.32 12.59
N VAL A 84 -13.24 -3.14 12.15
CA VAL A 84 -14.41 -2.45 12.72
C VAL A 84 -15.68 -3.30 12.57
N GLY A 85 -15.88 -3.91 11.42
CA GLY A 85 -17.04 -4.77 11.15
C GLY A 85 -17.12 -5.98 12.10
N TYR A 86 -16.01 -6.71 12.28
CA TYR A 86 -15.97 -7.84 13.20
C TYR A 86 -16.14 -7.40 14.66
N ALA A 87 -15.50 -6.33 15.10
CA ALA A 87 -15.68 -5.82 16.47
C ALA A 87 -17.13 -5.40 16.75
N ALA A 88 -17.79 -4.74 15.79
CA ALA A 88 -19.19 -4.34 15.93
C ALA A 88 -20.13 -5.55 16.00
N GLN A 89 -19.88 -6.55 15.16
CA GLN A 89 -20.68 -7.78 15.15
C GLN A 89 -20.49 -8.59 16.44
N ASP A 90 -19.25 -8.74 16.91
CA ASP A 90 -18.96 -9.44 18.16
C ASP A 90 -19.69 -8.79 19.35
N ALA A 91 -19.74 -7.46 19.40
CA ALA A 91 -20.47 -6.72 20.42
C ALA A 91 -22.01 -6.90 20.30
N ALA A 92 -22.54 -6.90 19.07
CA ALA A 92 -23.96 -7.13 18.83
C ALA A 92 -24.38 -8.54 19.25
N ASP A 93 -23.60 -9.56 18.87
CA ASP A 93 -23.86 -10.96 19.22
C ASP A 93 -23.79 -11.16 20.74
N ALA A 94 -22.79 -10.58 21.43
CA ALA A 94 -22.72 -10.63 22.89
C ALA A 94 -23.94 -9.99 23.58
N ALA A 95 -24.46 -8.88 23.04
CA ALA A 95 -25.66 -8.23 23.57
C ALA A 95 -26.92 -9.10 23.45
N THR A 96 -27.02 -9.96 22.42
CA THR A 96 -28.17 -10.88 22.29
C THR A 96 -28.25 -11.89 23.44
N TYR A 97 -27.10 -12.37 23.93
CA TYR A 97 -27.04 -13.28 25.06
C TYR A 97 -27.36 -12.59 26.39
N LEU A 98 -27.00 -11.31 26.54
CA LEU A 98 -27.38 -10.49 27.71
C LEU A 98 -28.90 -10.25 27.77
N GLY A 99 -29.56 -10.10 26.63
CA GLY A 99 -31.02 -9.91 26.55
C GLY A 99 -31.85 -11.19 26.74
N ALA A 100 -31.27 -12.36 26.49
CA ALA A 100 -31.95 -13.67 26.60
C ALA A 100 -31.73 -14.39 27.94
N GLY A 101 -30.81 -13.90 28.78
CA GLY A 101 -30.41 -14.50 30.06
C GLY A 101 -30.72 -13.67 31.31
N GLY A 102 -31.67 -12.73 31.23
CA GLY A 102 -32.22 -12.01 32.39
C GLY A 102 -33.36 -12.77 33.05
#